data_AF-A0A2K9HHB2-F1
#
_entry.id   AF-A0A2K9HHB2-F1
#
_cell.length_a   1.000
_cell.length_b   1.000
_cell.length_c   1.000
_cell.angle_alpha   90.00
_cell.angle_beta   90.00
_cell.angle_gamma   90.00
#
_symmetry.space_group_name_H-M   'P 1'
#
loop_
_entity.id
_entity.type
_entity.pdbx_description
1 polymer ?
#
loop_
_entity_poly.entity_id
_entity_poly.type
_entity_poly.pdbx_seq_one_letter_code
_entity_poly.pdbx_strand_id
1 'polypeptide(L)'
;MPKKIAVVAMNTKKIPYVDGNELIITLDNQKVWYTANTKQIKIPFLTNVFNSMTNNFIKKFMKRSTKKDTVKANYFSKQVARYLLENDFDQIIFENELLRKNISRRLERKHTTVPETSLA
;
A
#
# COMPACT_ATOMS: atom_id res chain seq x y z
N MET A 1 23.83 10.18 -6.21
CA MET A 1 23.35 8.78 -6.24
C MET A 1 21.93 8.77 -6.76
N PRO A 2 21.50 7.76 -7.53
CA PRO A 2 20.10 7.66 -7.95
C PRO A 2 19.22 7.49 -6.73
N LYS A 3 18.17 8.32 -6.60
CA LYS A 3 17.20 8.22 -5.51
C LYS A 3 16.51 6.86 -5.55
N LYS A 4 16.39 6.18 -4.40
CA LYS A 4 15.60 4.96 -4.24
C LYS A 4 14.16 5.34 -3.96
N ILE A 5 13.27 5.08 -4.92
CA ILE A 5 11.86 5.46 -4.84
C ILE A 5 11.01 4.20 -4.64
N ALA A 6 10.13 4.22 -3.65
CA ALA A 6 9.11 3.19 -3.45
C ALA A 6 7.74 3.70 -3.87
N VAL A 7 7.07 3.02 -4.80
CA VAL A 7 5.70 3.35 -5.22
C VAL A 7 4.74 2.34 -4.61
N VAL A 8 3.78 2.78 -3.82
CA VAL A 8 2.84 1.91 -3.09
C VAL A 8 1.45 2.06 -3.68
N ALA A 9 0.91 0.95 -4.21
CA ALA A 9 -0.44 0.92 -4.76
C ALA A 9 -1.16 -0.39 -4.48
N MET A 10 -2.44 -0.28 -4.12
CA MET A 10 -3.34 -1.43 -4.06
C MET A 10 -4.01 -1.72 -5.41
N ASN A 11 -4.12 -0.69 -6.27
CA ASN A 11 -4.66 -0.81 -7.61
C ASN A 11 -3.60 -0.39 -8.65
N THR A 12 -3.08 -1.38 -9.37
CA THR A 12 -2.07 -1.19 -10.41
C THR A 12 -2.49 -0.28 -11.56
N LYS A 13 -3.80 -0.09 -11.79
CA LYS A 13 -4.30 0.85 -12.81
C LYS A 13 -4.14 2.33 -12.43
N LYS A 14 -3.86 2.60 -11.16
CA LYS A 14 -3.71 3.96 -10.60
C LYS A 14 -2.27 4.28 -10.21
N ILE A 15 -1.32 3.48 -10.67
CA ILE A 15 0.09 3.74 -10.40
C ILE A 15 0.54 4.85 -11.36
N PRO A 16 1.11 5.97 -10.84
CA PRO A 16 1.68 7.00 -11.68
C PRO A 16 2.94 6.43 -12.34
N TYR A 17 3.20 6.79 -13.59
CA TYR A 17 4.52 6.54 -14.17
C TYR A 17 5.50 7.46 -13.45
N VAL A 18 6.46 6.87 -12.76
CA VAL A 18 7.59 7.57 -12.16
C VAL A 18 8.81 7.07 -12.94
N ASP A 19 9.80 7.94 -13.15
CA ASP A 19 11.02 7.61 -13.90
C ASP A 19 12.19 7.41 -12.91
N GLY A 20 12.83 6.23 -12.91
CA GLY A 20 14.01 5.95 -12.10
C GLY A 20 14.15 4.53 -11.50
N ASN A 21 15.02 4.40 -10.49
CA ASN A 21 15.28 3.17 -9.72
C ASN A 21 14.14 2.90 -8.74
N GLU A 22 13.04 2.39 -9.28
CA GLU A 22 11.79 2.25 -8.55
C GLU A 22 11.51 0.84 -8.11
N LEU A 23 10.97 0.72 -6.89
CA LEU A 23 10.31 -0.49 -6.43
C LEU A 23 8.82 -0.24 -6.29
N ILE A 24 8.02 -0.97 -7.07
CA ILE A 24 6.57 -0.88 -6.96
C ILE A 24 6.05 -1.97 -6.02
N ILE A 25 5.39 -1.57 -4.94
CA ILE A 25 4.79 -2.45 -3.96
C ILE A 25 3.29 -2.58 -4.27
N THR A 26 2.87 -3.77 -4.70
CA THR A 26 1.50 -4.04 -5.17
C THR A 26 0.77 -5.09 -4.35
N LEU A 27 -0.57 -5.06 -4.44
CA LEU A 27 -1.44 -6.04 -3.82
C LEU A 27 -1.56 -7.30 -4.68
N ASP A 28 -1.37 -8.47 -4.06
CA ASP A 28 -1.52 -9.78 -4.72
C ASP A 28 -0.68 -9.86 -6.02
N ASN A 29 -1.14 -10.64 -7.02
CA ASN A 29 -0.41 -10.91 -8.26
C ASN A 29 -0.63 -9.81 -9.33
N GLN A 30 -0.86 -8.56 -8.93
CA GLN A 30 -1.07 -7.49 -9.91
C GLN A 30 0.26 -7.17 -10.60
N LYS A 31 0.35 -7.54 -11.88
CA LYS A 31 1.53 -7.30 -12.73
C LYS A 31 1.53 -5.84 -13.21
N VAL A 32 2.66 -5.16 -13.00
CA VAL A 32 2.93 -3.85 -13.61
C VAL A 32 3.79 -4.09 -14.84
N TRP A 33 3.34 -3.66 -16.00
CA TRP A 33 3.93 -4.04 -17.30
C TRP A 33 5.17 -3.22 -17.68
N TYR A 34 5.32 -2.03 -17.10
CA TYR A 34 6.39 -1.08 -17.44
C TYR A 34 7.58 -1.09 -16.47
N THR A 35 7.59 -1.98 -15.45
CA THR A 35 8.75 -2.12 -14.54
C THR A 35 9.08 -3.58 -14.27
N ALA A 36 10.37 -3.87 -14.12
CA ALA A 36 10.88 -5.17 -13.69
C ALA A 36 10.88 -5.32 -12.15
N ASN A 37 10.92 -4.21 -11.41
CA ASN A 37 11.12 -4.20 -9.96
C ASN A 37 9.78 -4.05 -9.22
N THR A 38 9.09 -5.18 -9.03
CA THR A 38 7.83 -5.23 -8.28
C THR A 38 7.94 -6.10 -7.03
N LYS A 39 7.44 -5.59 -5.89
CA LYS A 39 7.26 -6.33 -4.66
C LYS A 39 5.78 -6.61 -4.45
N GLN A 40 5.40 -7.86 -4.59
CA GLN A 40 4.02 -8.27 -4.39
C GLN A 40 3.78 -8.64 -2.92
N ILE A 41 2.73 -8.05 -2.34
CA ILE A 41 2.26 -8.43 -1.00
C ILE A 41 1.03 -9.32 -1.18
N LYS A 42 1.25 -10.62 -1.01
CA LYS A 42 0.20 -11.62 -1.06
C LYS A 42 -0.66 -11.56 0.20
N ILE A 43 -1.97 -11.54 0.02
CA ILE A 43 -2.88 -11.56 1.16
C ILE A 43 -3.24 -13.00 1.52
N PRO A 44 -3.12 -13.40 2.80
CA PRO A 44 -3.54 -14.72 3.25
C PRO A 44 -5.02 -14.95 2.98
N PHE A 45 -5.38 -16.20 2.64
CA PHE A 45 -6.76 -16.61 2.41
C PHE A 45 -7.69 -16.19 3.56
N LEU A 46 -7.24 -16.41 4.80
CA LEU A 46 -7.99 -16.05 6.00
C LEU A 46 -8.32 -14.54 6.06
N THR A 47 -7.39 -13.68 5.65
CA THR A 47 -7.63 -12.22 5.59
C THR A 47 -8.69 -11.88 4.55
N ASN A 48 -8.75 -12.59 3.42
CA ASN A 48 -9.82 -12.42 2.42
C ASN A 48 -11.19 -12.86 2.96
N VAL A 49 -11.23 -13.97 3.71
CA VAL A 49 -12.47 -14.44 4.37
C VAL A 49 -12.99 -13.38 5.35
N PHE A 50 -12.13 -12.89 6.25
CA PHE A 50 -12.50 -11.82 7.18
C PHE A 50 -12.92 -10.54 6.46
N ASN A 51 -12.22 -10.18 5.39
CA ASN A 51 -12.56 -9.01 4.59
C ASN A 51 -13.98 -9.13 3.98
N SER A 52 -14.34 -10.31 3.45
CA SER A 52 -15.68 -10.58 2.92
C SER A 52 -16.76 -10.48 4.01
N MET A 53 -16.54 -11.09 5.18
CA MET A 53 -17.46 -10.99 6.32
C MET A 53 -17.66 -9.54 6.75
N THR A 54 -16.57 -8.77 6.84
CA THR A 54 -16.61 -7.37 7.26
C THR A 54 -17.34 -6.51 6.22
N ASN A 55 -17.07 -6.71 4.92
CA ASN A 55 -17.78 -6.02 3.86
C ASN A 55 -19.28 -6.32 3.89
N ASN A 56 -19.68 -7.58 4.12
CA ASN A 56 -21.09 -7.96 4.26
C ASN A 56 -21.75 -7.32 5.47
N PHE A 57 -21.04 -7.27 6.60
CA PHE A 57 -21.51 -6.59 7.81
C PHE A 57 -21.71 -5.08 7.54
N ILE A 58 -20.73 -4.42 6.94
CA ILE A 58 -20.82 -2.99 6.59
C ILE A 58 -21.99 -2.75 5.64
N LYS A 59 -22.15 -3.58 4.61
CA LYS A 59 -23.27 -3.46 3.66
C LYS A 59 -24.63 -3.62 4.36
N LYS A 60 -24.72 -4.54 5.32
CA LYS A 60 -25.98 -4.87 6.02
C LYS A 60 -26.35 -3.81 7.06
N PHE A 61 -25.39 -3.36 7.86
CA PHE A 61 -25.62 -2.50 9.03
C PHE A 61 -25.28 -1.02 8.79
N MET A 62 -24.45 -0.71 7.80
CA MET A 62 -24.02 0.65 7.47
C MET A 62 -24.24 0.94 5.99
N LYS A 63 -25.52 0.94 5.56
CA LYS A 63 -25.95 1.06 4.15
C LYS A 63 -25.36 2.26 3.37
N ARG A 64 -24.94 3.34 4.05
CA ARG A 64 -24.31 4.54 3.43
C ARG A 64 -22.78 4.55 3.52
N SER A 65 -22.15 3.55 4.12
CA SER A 65 -20.70 3.52 4.30
C SER A 65 -19.99 3.15 2.99
N THR A 66 -19.04 3.98 2.61
CA THR A 66 -18.12 3.74 1.47
C THR A 66 -16.92 2.87 1.87
N LYS A 67 -16.82 2.46 3.14
CA LYS A 67 -15.71 1.66 3.67
C LYS A 67 -15.80 0.23 3.13
N LYS A 68 -15.13 -0.03 2.02
CA LYS A 68 -14.91 -1.37 1.47
C LYS A 68 -13.46 -1.78 1.67
N ASP A 69 -13.24 -3.08 1.82
CA ASP A 69 -11.92 -3.71 1.85
C ASP A 69 -10.99 -3.20 2.96
N THR A 70 -11.57 -2.79 4.09
CA THR A 70 -10.84 -2.19 5.21
C THR A 70 -9.85 -3.17 5.84
N VAL A 71 -10.20 -4.45 5.95
CA VAL A 71 -9.31 -5.50 6.49
C VAL A 71 -8.15 -5.71 5.52
N LYS A 72 -8.45 -5.79 4.22
CA LYS A 72 -7.47 -5.93 3.13
C LYS A 72 -6.46 -4.77 3.14
N ALA A 73 -6.96 -3.54 3.16
CA ALA A 73 -6.15 -2.31 3.17
C ALA A 73 -5.28 -2.19 4.42
N ASN A 74 -5.81 -2.57 5.59
CA ASN A 74 -5.05 -2.56 6.84
C ASN A 74 -3.91 -3.58 6.84
N TYR A 75 -4.19 -4.81 6.39
CA TYR A 75 -3.17 -5.85 6.29
C TYR A 75 -2.06 -5.42 5.33
N PHE A 76 -2.44 -4.96 4.13
CA PHE A 76 -1.49 -4.46 3.14
C PHE A 76 -0.63 -3.33 3.71
N SER A 77 -1.25 -2.28 4.27
CA SER A 77 -0.53 -1.15 4.86
C SER A 77 0.45 -1.57 5.96
N LYS A 78 0.11 -2.60 6.74
CA LYS A 78 1.00 -3.14 7.78
C LYS A 78 2.24 -3.79 7.16
N GLN A 79 2.06 -4.60 6.11
CA GLN A 79 3.17 -5.29 5.45
C GLN A 79 4.04 -4.33 4.66
N VAL A 80 3.44 -3.35 3.97
CA VAL A 80 4.17 -2.28 3.29
C VAL A 80 5.03 -1.51 4.30
N ALA A 81 4.43 -1.05 5.40
CA ALA A 81 5.17 -0.32 6.43
C ALA A 81 6.35 -1.15 6.96
N ARG A 82 6.15 -2.45 7.26
CA ARG A 82 7.24 -3.33 7.69
C ARG A 82 8.36 -3.39 6.65
N TYR A 83 8.01 -3.57 5.39
CA TYR A 83 8.99 -3.66 4.31
C TYR A 83 9.75 -2.35 4.13
N LEU A 84 9.07 -1.20 4.16
CA LEU A 84 9.67 0.13 4.09
C LEU A 84 10.57 0.46 5.29
N LEU A 85 10.34 -0.17 6.46
CA LEU A 85 11.21 -0.02 7.64
C LEU A 85 12.47 -0.87 7.54
N GLU A 86 12.41 -2.00 6.82
CA GLU A 86 13.54 -2.91 6.61
C GLU A 86 14.44 -2.45 5.44
N ASN A 87 14.05 -1.42 4.68
CA ASN A 87 14.75 -0.95 3.49
C ASN A 87 14.86 0.59 3.48
N ASP A 88 16.04 1.12 3.18
CA ASP A 88 16.23 2.57 3.07
C ASP A 88 15.75 3.10 1.70
N PHE A 89 14.63 3.82 1.72
CA PHE A 89 14.08 4.56 0.59
C PHE A 89 14.14 6.06 0.83
N ASP A 90 14.50 6.82 -0.20
CA ASP A 90 14.59 8.28 -0.13
C ASP A 90 13.21 8.93 -0.28
N GLN A 91 12.34 8.32 -1.10
CA GLN A 91 11.00 8.84 -1.40
C GLN A 91 9.98 7.70 -1.49
N ILE A 92 8.77 7.96 -0.99
CA ILE A 92 7.63 7.05 -1.10
C ILE A 92 6.47 7.77 -1.80
N ILE A 93 5.97 7.18 -2.88
CA ILE A 93 4.84 7.68 -3.66
C ILE A 93 3.63 6.78 -3.41
N PHE A 94 2.51 7.35 -3.00
CA PHE A 94 1.30 6.61 -2.66
C PHE A 94 0.20 6.81 -3.69
N GLU A 95 -0.51 5.73 -4.03
CA GLU A 95 -1.70 5.77 -4.91
C GLU A 95 -2.81 6.70 -4.38
N ASN A 96 -2.95 6.83 -3.07
CA ASN A 96 -3.99 7.66 -2.46
C ASN A 96 -3.65 8.10 -1.03
N GLU A 97 -4.35 9.14 -0.57
CA GLU A 97 -4.20 9.70 0.79
C GLU A 97 -4.49 8.70 1.91
N LEU A 98 -5.40 7.74 1.69
CA LEU A 98 -5.73 6.74 2.71
C LEU A 98 -4.53 5.82 2.99
N LEU A 99 -3.85 5.36 1.94
CA LEU A 99 -2.63 4.55 2.05
C LEU A 99 -1.51 5.36 2.67
N ARG A 100 -1.26 6.58 2.19
CA ARG A 100 -0.28 7.51 2.75
C ARG A 100 -0.50 7.67 4.25
N LYS A 101 -1.69 8.09 4.69
CA LYS A 101 -2.01 8.28 6.12
C LYS A 101 -1.83 7.01 6.95
N ASN A 102 -2.27 5.86 6.44
CA ASN A 102 -2.19 4.60 7.18
C ASN A 102 -0.75 4.08 7.33
N ILE A 103 0.09 4.31 6.31
CA ILE A 103 1.47 3.85 6.28
C ILE A 103 2.39 4.84 7.00
N SER A 104 2.28 6.15 6.73
CA SER A 104 3.04 7.19 7.43
C SER A 104 2.86 7.12 8.95
N ARG A 105 1.61 6.97 9.43
CA ARG A 105 1.33 6.79 10.87
C ARG A 105 2.04 5.57 11.47
N ARG A 106 2.32 4.53 10.67
CA ARG A 106 3.05 3.33 11.12
C ARG A 106 4.56 3.52 11.05
N LEU A 107 5.06 4.30 10.08
CA LEU A 107 6.47 4.65 9.94
C LEU A 107 6.92 5.59 11.05
N GLU A 108 6.15 6.66 11.31
CA GLU A 108 6.41 7.65 12.37
C GLU A 108 6.47 7.03 13.78
N ARG A 109 5.72 5.95 14.01
CA ARG A 109 5.76 5.22 15.30
C ARG A 109 7.04 4.46 15.54
N LYS A 110 7.89 4.30 14.52
CA LYS A 110 9.06 3.40 14.56
C LYS A 110 10.38 4.04 14.12
N HIS A 111 10.39 5.13 13.34
CA HIS A 111 11.61 5.80 12.87
C HIS A 111 11.64 7.30 13.16
N THR A 112 12.84 7.82 13.38
CA THR A 112 13.15 9.25 13.61
C THR A 112 13.13 10.07 12.31
N THR A 113 13.34 9.42 11.16
CA THR A 113 13.39 10.06 9.84
C THR A 113 12.35 9.41 8.93
N VAL A 114 11.37 10.19 8.48
CA VAL A 114 10.31 9.73 7.57
C VAL A 114 10.70 10.11 6.14
N PRO A 115 10.65 9.19 5.17
CA PRO A 115 10.97 9.51 3.76
C PRO A 115 10.03 10.58 3.21
N GLU A 116 10.46 11.30 2.17
CA GLU A 116 9.58 12.24 1.48
C GLU A 116 8.35 11.50 0.94
N THR A 117 7.15 11.99 1.28
CA THR A 117 5.89 11.36 0.84
C THR A 117 5.19 12.22 -0.20
N SER A 118 4.83 11.61 -1.32
CA SER A 118 4.08 12.28 -2.39
C SER A 118 2.88 11.43 -2.81
N LEU A 119 1.86 12.07 -3.36
CA LEU A 119 0.75 11.38 -4.00
C LEU A 119 1.04 11.19 -5.49
N ALA A 120 0.55 10.06 -6.00
CA ALA A 120 0.42 9.76 -7.41
C ALA A 120 -0.58 10.66 -8.15
#